data_AF-A0A174GKY5-F1
#
_entry.id   AF-A0A174GKY5-F1
#
_cell.length_a   1.000
_cell.length_b   1.000
_cell.length_c   1.000
_cell.angle_alpha   90.00
_cell.angle_beta   90.00
_cell.angle_gamma   90.00
#
_symmetry.space_group_name_H-M   'P 1'
#
loop_
_entity.id
_entity.type
_entity.pdbx_description
1 polymer ?
#
loop_
_entity_poly.entity_id
_entity_poly.type
_entity_poly.pdbx_seq_one_letter_code
_entity_poly.pdbx_strand_id
1 'polypeptide(L)'
;MEYKRKVDKKCIPTCNIMGVNIAAINMEWLVDYLEKNISEIKGDYVCVSNVHTTVTSFEDADYCAIQNGGLMAIPDGGPLSTVGQKRGHKNMERTTGPSLMGEIFEISAKKGYRHYFYGSKEETLELLQKKLMEKYPEIQIAGMYSPPFRPLTEEEDKVIIERINETKLLRKQSELV
;
A
#
# COMPACT_ATOMS: atom_id res chain seq x y z
N MET A 1 13.64 14.05 -7.00
CA MET A 1 12.57 14.14 -8.02
C MET A 1 11.24 14.10 -7.28
N GLU A 2 10.37 15.09 -7.50
CA GLU A 2 9.03 15.11 -6.89
C GLU A 2 8.09 14.21 -7.72
N TYR A 3 7.47 13.21 -7.09
CA TYR A 3 6.55 12.31 -7.79
C TYR A 3 5.31 13.08 -8.26
N LYS A 4 5.05 13.07 -9.57
CA LYS A 4 3.88 13.73 -10.16
C LYS A 4 2.71 12.75 -10.22
N ARG A 5 1.75 12.90 -9.30
CA ARG A 5 0.49 12.15 -9.33
C ARG A 5 -0.31 12.48 -10.58
N LYS A 6 -0.91 11.42 -11.14
CA LYS A 6 -1.85 11.53 -12.25
C LYS A 6 -3.31 11.48 -11.80
N VAL A 7 -3.57 10.95 -10.61
CA VAL A 7 -4.90 10.93 -9.99
C VAL A 7 -5.11 12.16 -9.11
N ASP A 8 -6.35 12.69 -9.11
CA ASP A 8 -6.73 13.76 -8.19
C ASP A 8 -7.08 13.20 -6.81
N LYS A 9 -6.22 13.49 -5.83
CA LYS A 9 -6.40 13.06 -4.44
C LYS A 9 -7.65 13.64 -3.78
N LYS A 10 -8.20 14.76 -4.30
CA LYS A 10 -9.44 15.36 -3.77
C LYS A 10 -10.66 14.47 -3.96
N CYS A 11 -10.60 13.50 -4.88
CA CYS A 11 -11.66 12.54 -5.11
C CYS A 11 -11.73 11.44 -4.04
N ILE A 12 -10.69 11.31 -3.21
CA ILE A 12 -10.66 10.33 -2.11
C ILE A 12 -11.31 11.01 -0.89
N PRO A 13 -12.42 10.48 -0.35
CA PRO A 13 -13.04 11.06 0.83
C PRO A 13 -12.11 10.90 2.02
N THR A 14 -11.93 11.96 2.82
CA THR A 14 -11.03 11.94 3.98
C THR A 14 -11.69 12.51 5.24
N CYS A 15 -11.32 11.97 6.39
CA CYS A 15 -11.60 12.49 7.72
C CYS A 15 -10.27 12.88 8.38
N ASN A 16 -10.09 14.16 8.72
CA ASN A 16 -8.86 14.60 9.40
C ASN A 16 -8.86 14.15 10.86
N ILE A 17 -7.95 13.27 11.26
CA ILE A 17 -7.78 12.78 12.63
C ILE A 17 -6.36 13.14 13.08
N MET A 18 -6.26 14.08 14.03
CA MET A 18 -4.98 14.54 14.60
C MET A 18 -3.97 14.97 13.52
N GLY A 19 -4.43 15.65 12.47
CA GLY A 19 -3.58 16.12 11.38
C GLY A 19 -3.46 15.13 10.21
N VAL A 20 -3.76 13.85 10.40
CA VAL A 20 -3.73 12.85 9.33
C VAL A 20 -5.07 12.83 8.59
N ASN A 21 -5.03 12.96 7.27
CA ASN A 21 -6.19 12.86 6.38
C ASN A 21 -6.50 11.38 6.10
N ILE A 22 -7.09 10.71 7.09
CA ILE A 22 -7.47 9.30 7.00
C ILE A 22 -8.58 9.14 5.96
N ALA A 23 -8.42 8.18 5.06
CA ALA A 23 -9.41 7.86 4.04
C ALA A 23 -10.72 7.38 4.70
N ALA A 24 -11.81 8.07 4.40
CA ALA A 24 -13.14 7.80 4.89
C ALA A 24 -13.86 6.78 3.98
N ILE A 25 -13.29 5.58 3.90
CA ILE A 25 -13.63 4.53 2.93
C ILE A 25 -13.87 3.19 3.63
N ASN A 26 -14.31 2.19 2.86
CA ASN A 26 -14.35 0.77 3.26
C ASN A 26 -13.50 -0.08 2.29
N MET A 27 -13.41 -1.39 2.53
CA MET A 27 -12.58 -2.29 1.71
C MET A 27 -13.07 -2.38 0.26
N GLU A 28 -14.39 -2.45 0.05
CA GLU A 28 -15.00 -2.51 -1.29
C GLU A 28 -14.59 -1.30 -2.14
N TRP A 29 -14.75 -0.09 -1.58
CA TRP A 29 -14.36 1.15 -2.24
C TRP A 29 -12.85 1.18 -2.52
N LEU A 30 -12.02 0.75 -1.55
CA LEU A 30 -10.58 0.74 -1.69
C LEU A 30 -10.14 -0.14 -2.86
N VAL A 31 -10.65 -1.36 -2.91
CA VAL A 31 -10.32 -2.33 -3.96
C VAL A 31 -10.76 -1.82 -5.33
N ASP A 32 -11.99 -1.34 -5.45
CA ASP A 32 -12.53 -0.77 -6.70
C ASP A 32 -11.70 0.44 -7.17
N TYR A 33 -11.33 1.34 -6.26
CA TYR A 33 -10.49 2.49 -6.57
C TYR A 33 -9.10 2.06 -7.06
N LEU A 34 -8.46 1.12 -6.37
CA LEU A 34 -7.13 0.64 -6.75
C LEU A 34 -7.18 -0.07 -8.11
N GLU A 35 -8.17 -0.92 -8.36
CA GLU A 35 -8.31 -1.62 -9.64
C GLU A 35 -8.50 -0.65 -10.81
N LYS A 36 -9.39 0.34 -10.67
CA LYS A 36 -9.67 1.34 -11.71
C LYS A 36 -8.47 2.23 -12.03
N ASN A 37 -7.64 2.51 -11.03
CA ASN A 37 -6.57 3.51 -11.14
C ASN A 37 -5.15 2.91 -11.14
N ILE A 38 -5.00 1.57 -11.11
CA ILE A 38 -3.71 0.88 -10.87
C ILE A 38 -2.57 1.36 -11.78
N SER A 39 -2.89 1.71 -13.02
CA SER A 39 -1.93 2.17 -14.02
C SER A 39 -1.51 3.63 -13.82
N GLU A 40 -2.40 4.46 -13.27
CA GLU A 40 -2.19 5.89 -13.04
C GLU A 40 -1.55 6.18 -11.67
N ILE A 41 -1.70 5.26 -10.71
CA ILE A 41 -1.11 5.36 -9.36
C ILE A 41 0.26 4.69 -9.24
N LYS A 42 0.85 4.24 -10.35
CA LYS A 42 2.17 3.60 -10.36
C LYS A 42 3.24 4.57 -9.82
N GLY A 43 3.89 4.17 -8.72
CA GLY A 43 4.92 4.97 -8.04
C GLY A 43 4.40 5.78 -6.86
N ASP A 44 3.10 5.67 -6.55
CA ASP A 44 2.53 6.18 -5.31
C ASP A 44 2.52 5.12 -4.20
N TYR A 45 2.14 5.50 -2.99
CA TYR A 45 2.07 4.60 -1.84
C TYR A 45 0.79 4.78 -1.02
N VAL A 46 0.36 3.71 -0.36
CA VAL A 46 -0.76 3.71 0.59
C VAL A 46 -0.20 3.50 1.99
N CYS A 47 -0.56 4.39 2.91
CA CYS A 47 -0.21 4.23 4.32
C CYS A 47 -1.30 3.42 5.03
N VAL A 48 -0.90 2.39 5.77
CA VAL A 48 -1.80 1.62 6.63
C VAL A 48 -1.75 2.26 8.02
N SER A 49 -2.67 3.18 8.28
CA SER A 49 -2.60 4.08 9.43
C SER A 49 -3.43 3.52 10.58
N ASN A 50 -2.78 3.26 11.71
CA ASN A 50 -3.41 2.86 12.97
C ASN A 50 -3.30 3.96 14.02
N VAL A 51 -3.86 3.74 15.21
CA VAL A 51 -3.85 4.72 16.31
C VAL A 51 -2.42 5.15 16.65
N HIS A 52 -1.48 4.21 16.76
CA HIS A 52 -0.09 4.53 17.10
C HIS A 52 0.52 5.48 16.05
N THR A 53 0.43 5.13 14.76
CA THR A 53 0.96 5.99 13.69
C THR A 53 0.26 7.34 13.60
N THR A 54 -1.03 7.41 13.97
CA THR A 54 -1.79 8.67 13.99
C THR A 54 -1.30 9.58 15.11
N VAL A 55 -1.03 9.02 16.29
CA VAL A 55 -0.44 9.77 17.42
C VAL A 55 0.99 10.20 17.08
N THR A 56 1.82 9.32 16.52
CA THR A 56 3.17 9.69 16.07
C THR A 56 3.13 10.83 15.05
N SER A 57 2.16 10.84 14.13
CA SER A 57 1.99 11.94 13.16
C SER A 57 1.58 13.25 13.82
N PHE A 58 0.89 13.20 14.95
CA PHE A 58 0.56 14.41 15.70
C PHE A 58 1.79 15.01 16.38
N GLU A 59 2.72 14.16 16.80
CA GLU A 59 3.96 14.54 17.50
C GLU A 59 5.10 14.91 16.54
N ASP A 60 5.10 14.36 15.34
CA ASP A 60 6.14 14.52 14.31
C ASP A 60 5.52 15.02 12.99
N ALA A 61 5.81 16.28 12.66
CA ALA A 61 5.29 16.93 11.46
C ALA A 61 5.84 16.32 10.15
N ASP A 62 7.08 15.84 10.16
CA ASP A 62 7.70 15.20 8.98
C ASP A 62 7.03 13.84 8.74
N TYR A 63 6.77 13.07 9.80
CA TYR A 63 6.02 11.82 9.72
C TYR A 63 4.56 12.04 9.26
N CYS A 64 3.92 13.11 9.74
CA CYS A 64 2.59 13.53 9.28
C CYS A 64 2.59 13.86 7.78
N ALA A 65 3.62 14.55 7.30
CA ALA A 65 3.78 14.87 5.89
C ALA A 65 3.94 13.60 5.05
N ILE A 66 4.60 12.55 5.55
CA ILE A 66 4.69 11.25 4.87
C ILE A 66 3.31 10.58 4.79
N GLN A 67 2.55 10.52 5.89
CA GLN A 67 1.21 9.92 5.93
C GLN A 67 0.23 10.65 4.98
N ASN A 68 0.25 11.97 5.01
CA ASN A 68 -0.57 12.81 4.13
C ASN A 68 -0.01 12.92 2.70
N GLY A 69 1.24 12.54 2.50
CA GLY A 69 1.96 12.66 1.24
C GLY A 69 1.65 11.56 0.24
N GLY A 70 1.20 10.37 0.69
CA GLY A 70 0.89 9.23 -0.19
C GLY A 70 -0.44 9.37 -0.93
N LEU A 71 -0.84 8.33 -1.66
CA LEU A 71 -2.14 8.24 -2.31
C LEU A 71 -3.27 8.39 -1.28
N MET A 72 -3.21 7.60 -0.21
CA MET A 72 -4.16 7.64 0.89
C MET A 72 -3.59 7.00 2.16
N ALA A 73 -4.14 7.41 3.31
CA ALA A 73 -3.91 6.82 4.62
C ALA A 73 -5.16 6.01 5.00
N ILE A 74 -5.10 4.67 4.92
CA ILE A 74 -6.27 3.81 5.16
C ILE A 74 -6.46 3.53 6.67
N PRO A 75 -7.70 3.43 7.15
CA PRO A 75 -8.00 3.26 8.56
C PRO A 75 -7.75 1.82 9.06
N ASP A 76 -6.53 1.55 9.52
CA ASP A 76 -6.17 0.30 10.18
C ASP A 76 -6.45 0.34 11.69
N GLY A 77 -7.72 0.13 12.03
CA GLY A 77 -8.13 -0.06 13.41
C GLY A 77 -9.54 0.46 13.68
N GLY A 78 -10.24 -0.21 14.58
CA GLY A 78 -11.60 0.19 14.99
C GLY A 78 -11.73 1.63 15.49
N PRO A 79 -10.75 2.20 16.24
CA PRO A 79 -10.88 3.57 16.73
C PRO A 79 -10.96 4.62 15.61
N LEU A 80 -10.17 4.47 14.54
CA LEU A 80 -10.14 5.46 13.45
C LEU A 80 -11.44 5.44 12.64
N SER A 81 -11.94 4.24 12.31
CA SER A 81 -13.23 4.11 11.61
C SER A 81 -14.38 4.62 12.48
N THR A 82 -14.38 4.30 13.77
CA THR A 82 -15.42 4.77 14.71
C THR A 82 -15.44 6.29 14.82
N VAL A 83 -14.27 6.93 14.93
CA VAL A 83 -14.17 8.40 14.98
C VAL A 83 -14.67 9.03 13.68
N GLY A 84 -14.31 8.46 12.53
CA GLY A 84 -14.81 8.95 11.25
C GLY A 84 -16.32 8.80 11.09
N GLN A 85 -16.89 7.65 11.47
CA GLN A 85 -18.34 7.44 11.49
C GLN A 85 -19.04 8.46 12.39
N LYS A 86 -18.53 8.70 13.60
CA LYS A 86 -19.06 9.71 14.54
C LYS A 86 -18.99 11.14 13.96
N ARG A 87 -18.06 11.41 13.05
CA ARG A 87 -17.91 12.69 12.35
C ARG A 87 -18.71 12.79 11.06
N GLY A 88 -19.58 11.82 10.78
CA GLY A 88 -20.52 11.84 9.66
C GLY A 88 -20.12 10.94 8.48
N HIS A 89 -18.94 10.33 8.49
CA HIS A 89 -18.50 9.39 7.45
C HIS A 89 -19.03 7.99 7.73
N LYS A 90 -20.34 7.78 7.55
CA LYS A 90 -21.04 6.54 7.92
C LYS A 90 -20.48 5.28 7.25
N ASN A 91 -19.93 5.41 6.05
CA ASN A 91 -19.37 4.29 5.26
C ASN A 91 -17.90 4.00 5.58
N MET A 92 -17.28 4.73 6.51
CA MET A 92 -15.90 4.50 6.89
C MET A 92 -15.80 3.23 7.72
N GLU A 93 -14.98 2.27 7.31
CA GLU A 93 -14.82 0.98 7.98
C GLU A 93 -13.35 0.68 8.28
N ARG A 94 -13.10 -0.33 9.11
CA ARG A 94 -11.75 -0.78 9.37
C ARG A 94 -11.20 -1.47 8.13
N THR A 95 -10.04 -1.01 7.66
CA THR A 95 -9.38 -1.54 6.46
C THR A 95 -7.93 -1.86 6.81
N THR A 96 -7.65 -3.15 7.05
CA THR A 96 -6.31 -3.59 7.51
C THR A 96 -5.41 -3.93 6.33
N GLY A 97 -4.10 -3.72 6.50
CA GLY A 97 -3.10 -4.11 5.50
C GLY A 97 -3.18 -5.58 5.08
N PRO A 98 -3.22 -6.55 6.02
CA PRO A 98 -3.34 -7.97 5.67
C PRO A 98 -4.62 -8.31 4.90
N SER A 99 -5.76 -7.70 5.24
CA SER A 99 -7.01 -7.89 4.49
C SER A 99 -6.89 -7.33 3.08
N LEU A 100 -6.36 -6.11 2.92
CA LEU A 100 -6.12 -5.49 1.61
C LEU A 100 -5.20 -6.36 0.75
N MET A 101 -4.11 -6.88 1.32
CA MET A 101 -3.19 -7.77 0.60
C MET A 101 -3.92 -9.01 0.09
N GLY A 102 -4.79 -9.61 0.91
CA GLY A 102 -5.62 -10.75 0.50
C GLY A 102 -6.49 -10.44 -0.73
N GLU A 103 -7.26 -9.35 -0.67
CA GLU A 103 -8.10 -8.89 -1.79
C GLU A 103 -7.27 -8.66 -3.06
N ILE A 104 -6.13 -7.97 -2.92
CA ILE A 104 -5.25 -7.70 -4.07
C ILE A 104 -4.69 -8.99 -4.65
N PHE A 105 -4.26 -9.97 -3.85
CA PHE A 105 -3.76 -11.25 -4.36
C PHE A 105 -4.82 -12.04 -5.15
N GLU A 106 -6.08 -11.99 -4.72
CA GLU A 106 -7.19 -12.62 -5.43
C GLU A 106 -7.46 -11.95 -6.79
N ILE A 107 -7.34 -10.62 -6.86
CA ILE A 107 -7.47 -9.87 -8.11
C ILE A 107 -6.25 -10.11 -9.01
N SER A 108 -5.07 -10.21 -8.44
CA SER A 108 -3.82 -10.43 -9.17
C SER A 108 -3.83 -11.69 -10.01
N ALA A 109 -4.43 -12.77 -9.52
CA ALA A 109 -4.59 -14.01 -10.28
C ALA A 109 -5.33 -13.76 -11.62
N LYS A 110 -6.38 -12.93 -11.58
CA LYS A 110 -7.22 -12.60 -12.76
C LYS A 110 -6.58 -11.56 -13.68
N LYS A 111 -5.85 -10.60 -13.11
CA LYS A 111 -5.31 -9.44 -13.84
C LYS A 111 -3.84 -9.58 -14.23
N GLY A 112 -3.15 -10.62 -13.73
CA GLY A 112 -1.73 -10.84 -13.95
C GLY A 112 -0.84 -9.82 -13.25
N TYR A 113 -1.28 -9.27 -12.10
CA TYR A 113 -0.42 -8.39 -11.31
C TYR A 113 0.70 -9.18 -10.67
N ARG A 114 1.85 -8.52 -10.54
CA ARG A 114 3.07 -9.13 -10.03
C ARG A 114 3.50 -8.43 -8.75
N HIS A 115 3.94 -9.21 -7.79
CA HIS A 115 4.25 -8.74 -6.44
C HIS A 115 5.75 -8.76 -6.19
N TYR A 116 6.24 -7.71 -5.55
CA TYR A 116 7.58 -7.67 -4.99
C TYR A 116 7.48 -7.47 -3.48
N PHE A 117 8.19 -8.27 -2.70
CA PHE A 117 8.22 -8.14 -1.25
C PHE A 117 9.58 -7.61 -0.78
N TYR A 118 9.57 -6.47 -0.11
CA TYR A 118 10.78 -5.81 0.39
C TYR A 118 10.68 -5.62 1.91
N GLY A 119 11.66 -6.12 2.66
CA GLY A 119 11.73 -5.98 4.11
C GLY A 119 11.86 -7.30 4.87
N SER A 120 11.74 -7.24 6.20
CA SER A 120 11.86 -8.38 7.11
C SER A 120 13.22 -9.09 7.06
N LYS A 121 13.27 -10.34 7.53
CA LYS A 121 14.40 -11.29 7.43
C LYS A 121 14.16 -12.29 6.31
N GLU A 122 15.23 -12.84 5.75
CA GLU A 122 15.19 -13.88 4.71
C GLU A 122 14.26 -15.05 5.08
N GLU A 123 14.43 -15.64 6.27
CA GLU A 123 13.59 -16.75 6.77
C GLU A 123 12.09 -16.41 6.79
N THR A 124 11.75 -15.14 7.03
CA THR A 124 10.36 -14.68 7.04
C THR A 124 9.82 -14.54 5.62
N LEU A 125 10.64 -14.06 4.67
CA LEU A 125 10.28 -13.98 3.26
C LEU A 125 10.10 -15.37 2.65
N GLU A 126 10.96 -16.33 2.96
CA GLU A 126 10.82 -17.73 2.53
C GLU A 126 9.49 -18.33 3.04
N LEU A 127 9.19 -18.13 4.33
CA LEU A 127 7.93 -18.59 4.91
C LEU A 127 6.71 -17.90 4.28
N LEU A 128 6.81 -16.60 4.01
CA LEU A 128 5.75 -15.84 3.34
C LEU A 128 5.52 -16.39 1.93
N GLN A 129 6.58 -16.60 1.16
CA GLN A 129 6.52 -17.15 -0.20
C GLN A 129 5.78 -18.49 -0.21
N LYS A 130 6.19 -19.42 0.67
CA LYS A 130 5.58 -20.74 0.78
C LYS A 130 4.08 -20.64 1.07
N LYS A 131 3.69 -19.85 2.07
CA LYS A 131 2.28 -19.67 2.44
C LYS A 131 1.45 -19.02 1.34
N LEU A 132 2.02 -18.06 0.62
CA LEU A 132 1.34 -17.40 -0.48
C LEU A 132 1.14 -18.33 -1.65
N MET A 133 2.14 -19.14 -2.03
CA MET A 133 2.00 -20.12 -3.10
C MET A 133 1.01 -21.25 -2.75
N GLU A 134 0.94 -21.66 -1.48
CA GLU A 134 -0.05 -22.62 -1.00
C GLU A 134 -1.48 -22.06 -1.04
N LYS A 135 -1.67 -20.80 -0.61
CA LYS A 135 -3.00 -20.17 -0.51
C LYS A 135 -3.50 -19.58 -1.83
N TYR A 136 -2.58 -19.09 -2.68
CA TYR A 136 -2.87 -18.42 -3.94
C TYR A 136 -2.00 -19.02 -5.07
N PRO A 137 -2.38 -20.19 -5.64
CA PRO A 137 -1.54 -20.91 -6.59
C PRO A 137 -1.15 -20.13 -7.86
N GLU A 138 -1.96 -19.13 -8.25
CA GLU A 138 -1.74 -18.30 -9.44
C GLU A 138 -0.97 -17.00 -9.13
N ILE A 139 -0.52 -16.79 -7.88
CA ILE A 139 0.21 -15.58 -7.49
C ILE A 139 1.54 -15.47 -8.24
N GLN A 140 1.81 -14.29 -8.80
CA GLN A 140 3.08 -14.01 -9.46
C GLN A 140 3.99 -13.20 -8.52
N ILE A 141 4.94 -13.88 -7.88
CA ILE A 141 5.98 -13.23 -7.07
C ILE A 141 7.17 -12.93 -8.00
N ALA A 142 7.38 -11.65 -8.30
CA ALA A 142 8.44 -11.21 -9.21
C ALA A 142 9.80 -11.06 -8.53
N GLY A 143 9.82 -10.95 -7.21
CA GLY A 143 11.03 -10.88 -6.41
C GLY A 143 10.74 -10.67 -4.93
N MET A 144 11.73 -10.99 -4.11
CA MET A 144 11.71 -10.76 -2.67
C MET A 144 13.11 -10.32 -2.25
N TYR A 145 13.22 -9.41 -1.29
CA TYR A 145 14.50 -8.93 -0.80
C TYR A 145 14.44 -8.52 0.66
N SER A 146 15.33 -9.11 1.47
CA SER A 146 15.56 -8.77 2.87
C SER A 146 16.70 -7.74 2.97
N PRO A 147 16.42 -6.44 3.19
CA PRO A 147 17.47 -5.45 3.40
C PRO A 147 18.19 -5.70 4.74
N PRO A 148 19.45 -5.26 4.88
CA PRO A 148 20.15 -5.30 6.15
C PRO A 148 19.47 -4.42 7.22
N PHE A 149 19.58 -4.82 8.49
CA PHE A 149 19.05 -4.05 9.64
C PHE A 149 19.99 -2.89 10.02
N ARG A 150 20.31 -2.04 9.05
CA ARG A 150 21.09 -0.81 9.19
C ARG A 150 20.71 0.16 8.07
N PRO A 151 21.05 1.45 8.18
CA PRO A 151 20.95 2.36 7.05
C PRO A 151 21.69 1.80 5.82
N LEU A 152 21.07 1.95 4.66
CA LEU A 152 21.65 1.62 3.37
C LEU A 152 22.58 2.75 2.91
N THR A 153 23.60 2.42 2.14
CA THR A 153 24.33 3.43 1.36
C THR A 153 23.49 3.86 0.14
N GLU A 154 23.82 5.01 -0.44
CA GLU A 154 23.13 5.47 -1.66
C GLU A 154 23.28 4.49 -2.83
N GLU A 155 24.42 3.81 -2.92
CA GLU A 155 24.67 2.79 -3.94
C GLU A 155 23.80 1.55 -3.71
N GLU A 156 23.71 1.07 -2.47
CA GLU A 156 22.84 -0.05 -2.11
C GLU A 156 21.37 0.26 -2.44
N ASP A 157 20.90 1.45 -2.08
CA ASP A 157 19.54 1.91 -2.36
C ASP A 157 19.25 1.97 -3.87
N LYS A 158 20.17 2.54 -4.67
CA LYS A 158 20.06 2.58 -6.14
C LYS A 158 19.97 1.19 -6.74
N VAL A 159 20.84 0.27 -6.32
CA VAL A 159 20.87 -1.12 -6.81
C VAL A 159 19.56 -1.85 -6.47
N ILE A 160 19.02 -1.63 -5.28
CA ILE A 160 17.73 -2.21 -4.85
C ILE A 160 16.59 -1.66 -5.72
N ILE A 161 16.55 -0.35 -5.94
CA ILE A 161 15.53 0.31 -6.78
C ILE A 161 15.60 -0.22 -8.22
N GLU A 162 16.79 -0.33 -8.80
CA GLU A 162 17.00 -0.90 -10.13
C GLU A 162 16.48 -2.32 -10.22
N ARG A 163 16.87 -3.19 -9.27
CA ARG A 163 16.39 -4.57 -9.18
C ARG A 163 14.86 -4.65 -9.11
N ILE A 164 14.20 -3.80 -8.32
CA ILE A 164 12.73 -3.78 -8.23
C ILE A 164 12.13 -3.36 -9.58
N ASN A 165 12.67 -2.32 -10.21
CA ASN A 165 12.15 -1.78 -11.47
C ASN A 165 12.30 -2.75 -12.65
N GLU A 166 13.41 -3.48 -12.72
CA GLU A 166 13.66 -4.53 -13.73
C GLU A 166 12.60 -5.63 -13.72
N THR A 167 12.00 -5.87 -12.55
CA THR A 167 10.99 -6.92 -12.42
C THR A 167 9.70 -6.64 -13.17
N LYS A 168 9.40 -5.40 -13.61
CA LYS A 168 8.17 -5.02 -14.35
C LYS A 168 6.87 -5.54 -13.69
N LEU A 169 6.46 -4.88 -12.59
CA LEU A 169 5.33 -5.32 -11.75
C LEU A 169 3.93 -5.16 -12.37
N LEU A 170 3.80 -4.32 -13.40
CA LEU A 170 2.60 -4.18 -14.22
C LEU A 170 2.96 -4.54 -15.66
N ARG A 171 2.34 -5.59 -16.21
CA ARG A 171 2.42 -5.88 -17.65
C ARG A 171 1.57 -4.87 -18.42
N LYS A 172 2.02 -4.44 -19.59
CA LYS A 172 1.18 -3.64 -20.49
C LYS A 172 0.12 -4.57 -21.09
N GLN A 173 -1.15 -4.13 -21.13
CA GLN A 173 -2.23 -4.86 -21.83
C GLN A 173 -1.92 -5.15 -23.31
N SER A 174 -0.94 -4.46 -23.90
CA SER A 174 -0.49 -4.66 -25.29
C SER A 174 0.42 -5.88 -25.53
N GLU A 175 0.77 -6.65 -24.50
CA GLU A 175 1.61 -7.87 -24.62
C GLU A 175 0.80 -9.17 -24.52
N LEU A 176 -0.53 -9.09 -24.68
CA LEU A 176 -1.48 -10.21 -24.64
C LEU A 176 -1.99 -10.63 -26.03
N VAL A 177 -1.27 -10.27 -27.10
CA VAL A 177 -1.50 -10.74 -28.48
C VAL A 177 -0.23 -11.36 -29.03
#